data_AF-A0A1B8D1R2-F1
#
_entry.id   AF-A0A1B8D1R2-F1
#
_cell.length_a   1.000
_cell.length_b   1.000
_cell.length_c   1.000
_cell.angle_alpha   90.00
_cell.angle_beta   90.00
_cell.angle_gamma   90.00
#
_symmetry.space_group_name_H-M   'P 1'
#
loop_
_entity.id
_entity.type
_entity.pdbx_description
1 polymer ?
#
loop_
_entity_poly.entity_id
_entity_poly.type
_entity_poly.pdbx_seq_one_letter_code
_entity_poly.pdbx_strand_id
1 'polypeptide(L)'
;MDTVLRQSKATCPVSKKTSPATLRSLSATSGPTRSYHASPGGGSMSNLQTIARRCPVMGSAMAVQSAKTGGNVAFGAIAALKGIRGFSGKASTGKAKLHTSSAHEARPMEGILMGEKLPQIKLAKPFKEAATVPENLVKKDGKFDYDAFYTNELEKKHKDKSYRHFNNINRLAKEFPRAHTANPEERVTVWCSNDYLGMGRNSNVLKAMHETLDVYGAGAGGTRNISGHNQHAVALEKTLATLHAKEAALAFTSCYVANDATMATLGSRLPGCVWLSDSLNHNSMIVGIQHSGAKKMVFKHNDLADLEAKLASLPLSTPKIIAFESVYSMCGAVAPGAEICDLADKYGAITFLDEVHAVGMYGPHGAGVAEHLDYEAHVNGRPSGTIMDRIDIITGTLGKAYGCVGGYIAGSATTVDAVRALAAGLVFTTTLPPAQTGRRTRSH
;
A
#
# COMPACT_ATOMS: atom_id res chain seq x y z
N MET A 1 40.53 3.79 38.60
CA MET A 1 39.75 3.11 37.54
C MET A 1 38.39 2.61 38.03
N ASP A 2 38.25 2.21 39.29
CA ASP A 2 37.05 1.50 39.78
C ASP A 2 35.75 2.33 39.82
N THR A 3 35.84 3.66 39.92
CA THR A 3 34.68 4.57 39.82
C THR A 3 33.97 4.48 38.47
N VAL A 4 34.72 4.44 37.37
CA VAL A 4 34.19 4.31 35.99
C VAL A 4 33.57 2.91 35.79
N LEU A 5 34.19 1.86 36.35
CA LEU A 5 33.65 0.50 36.36
C LEU A 5 32.37 0.35 37.19
N ARG A 6 32.20 1.16 38.25
CA ARG A 6 30.96 1.21 39.04
C ARG A 6 29.82 1.88 38.28
N GLN A 7 30.09 3.02 37.61
CA GLN A 7 29.08 3.72 36.82
C GLN A 7 28.64 2.93 35.58
N SER A 8 29.54 2.27 34.85
CA SER A 8 29.16 1.50 33.64
C SER A 8 28.25 0.30 33.94
N LYS A 9 28.40 -0.32 35.12
CA LYS A 9 27.53 -1.42 35.61
C LYS A 9 26.14 -0.97 36.03
N ALA A 10 25.93 0.33 36.26
CA ALA A 10 24.64 0.90 36.66
C ALA A 10 23.76 1.27 35.45
N THR A 11 24.36 1.69 34.33
CA THR A 11 23.63 2.20 33.15
C THR A 11 23.20 1.14 32.13
N CYS A 12 23.81 -0.06 32.13
CA CYS A 12 23.48 -1.09 31.13
C CYS A 12 23.27 -2.48 31.77
N PRO A 13 22.05 -3.06 31.74
CA PRO A 13 21.78 -4.39 32.32
C PRO A 13 22.66 -5.53 31.76
N VAL A 14 23.07 -5.43 30.50
CA VAL A 14 23.91 -6.43 29.82
C VAL A 14 25.31 -6.50 30.43
N SER A 15 25.85 -5.38 30.92
CA SER A 15 27.21 -5.29 31.49
C SER A 15 27.37 -6.03 32.83
N LYS A 16 26.26 -6.35 33.53
CA LYS A 16 26.30 -7.07 34.81
C LYS A 16 26.81 -8.52 34.69
N LYS A 17 26.68 -9.15 33.51
CA LYS A 17 27.14 -10.53 33.25
C LYS A 17 28.55 -10.60 32.64
N THR A 18 29.21 -9.47 32.43
CA THR A 18 30.53 -9.40 31.77
C THR A 18 31.67 -9.39 32.79
N SER A 19 32.74 -10.14 32.53
CA SER A 19 33.88 -10.22 33.47
C SER A 19 34.59 -8.85 33.63
N PRO A 20 35.15 -8.52 34.81
CA PRO A 20 35.95 -7.31 35.01
C PRO A 20 37.20 -7.24 34.12
N ALA A 21 37.74 -8.37 33.66
CA ALA A 21 38.85 -8.41 32.71
C ALA A 21 38.40 -7.94 31.31
N THR A 22 37.26 -8.43 30.84
CA THR A 22 36.67 -8.07 29.53
C THR A 22 36.24 -6.59 29.48
N LEU A 23 35.70 -6.05 30.58
CA LEU A 23 35.36 -4.62 30.65
C LEU A 23 36.60 -3.71 30.62
N ARG A 24 37.74 -4.18 31.14
CA ARG A 24 39.03 -3.47 31.09
C ARG A 24 39.68 -3.50 29.71
N SER A 25 39.58 -4.59 28.94
CA SER A 25 40.11 -4.60 27.56
C SER A 25 39.30 -3.73 26.59
N LEU A 26 37.98 -3.63 26.78
CA LEU A 26 37.10 -2.81 25.93
C LEU A 26 37.21 -1.30 26.20
N SER A 27 37.68 -0.90 27.39
CA SER A 27 37.80 0.51 27.79
C SER A 27 39.13 1.17 27.37
N ALA A 28 40.09 0.40 26.84
CA ALA A 28 41.30 0.94 26.22
C ALA A 28 41.01 1.57 24.85
N THR A 29 41.57 2.76 24.61
CA THR A 29 41.52 3.48 23.33
C THR A 29 42.65 3.06 22.40
N SER A 30 42.39 2.99 21.09
CA SER A 30 43.42 2.76 20.08
C SER A 30 43.28 3.73 18.90
N GLY A 31 44.38 4.43 18.58
CA GLY A 31 44.53 5.31 17.42
C GLY A 31 44.90 4.58 16.10
N PRO A 32 45.10 5.30 14.99
CA PRO A 32 44.56 4.86 13.70
C PRO A 32 45.58 4.46 12.61
N THR A 33 45.10 3.72 11.60
CA THR A 33 45.71 3.67 10.24
C THR A 33 44.67 3.82 9.13
N ARG A 34 45.01 4.65 8.12
CA ARG A 34 44.21 5.12 6.95
C ARG A 34 43.80 3.98 5.98
N SER A 35 42.84 4.09 5.06
CA SER A 35 42.17 5.22 4.34
C SER A 35 40.65 4.98 4.23
N TYR A 36 39.73 5.95 4.05
CA TYR A 36 39.70 7.25 3.36
C TYR A 36 39.15 8.40 4.25
N HIS A 37 39.29 9.65 3.79
CA HIS A 37 38.79 10.93 4.36
C HIS A 37 38.06 10.94 5.72
N ALA A 38 38.71 11.54 6.72
CA ALA A 38 38.06 12.04 7.95
C ALA A 38 38.55 13.48 8.25
N SER A 39 37.64 14.32 8.76
CA SER A 39 37.83 15.77 8.93
C SER A 39 38.73 16.12 10.16
N PRO A 40 39.42 17.28 10.18
CA PRO A 40 40.24 17.67 11.34
C PRO A 40 39.37 18.10 12.52
N GLY A 41 39.53 17.47 13.69
CA GLY A 41 38.91 17.93 14.95
C GLY A 41 38.31 16.84 15.86
N GLY A 42 38.28 15.56 15.46
CA GLY A 42 37.68 14.47 16.25
C GLY A 42 38.69 13.62 17.04
N GLY A 43 38.54 13.55 18.37
CA GLY A 43 39.33 12.67 19.24
C GLY A 43 38.98 11.18 19.12
N SER A 44 39.88 10.29 19.53
CA SER A 44 39.72 8.83 19.41
C SER A 44 38.67 8.27 20.38
N MET A 45 37.60 7.68 19.87
CA MET A 45 36.63 6.94 20.69
C MET A 45 37.16 5.55 21.09
N SER A 46 36.76 5.06 22.27
CA SER A 46 37.09 3.68 22.70
C SER A 46 36.19 2.65 22.00
N ASN A 47 36.65 1.39 21.94
CA ASN A 47 35.83 0.31 21.38
C ASN A 47 34.50 0.14 22.14
N LEU A 48 34.48 0.38 23.45
CA LEU A 48 33.27 0.40 24.26
C LEU A 48 32.28 1.49 23.84
N GLN A 49 32.75 2.68 23.44
CA GLN A 49 31.88 3.75 22.90
C GLN A 49 31.31 3.40 21.52
N THR A 50 32.13 2.81 20.63
CA THR A 50 31.69 2.37 19.29
C THR A 50 30.63 1.26 19.36
N ILE A 51 30.77 0.33 20.32
CA ILE A 51 29.78 -0.73 20.58
C ILE A 51 28.53 -0.15 21.28
N ALA A 52 28.69 0.76 22.24
CA ALA A 52 27.57 1.41 22.93
C ALA A 52 26.66 2.19 21.97
N ARG A 53 27.22 2.86 20.94
CA ARG A 53 26.43 3.54 19.90
C ARG A 53 25.57 2.60 19.04
N ARG A 54 25.90 1.31 18.97
CA ARG A 54 25.12 0.28 18.26
C ARG A 54 24.07 -0.40 19.16
N CYS A 55 24.04 -0.09 20.46
CA CYS A 55 23.00 -0.56 21.36
C CYS A 55 21.77 0.35 21.26
N PRO A 56 20.55 -0.17 21.03
CA PRO A 56 19.33 0.64 20.88
C PRO A 56 19.00 1.54 22.08
N VAL A 57 19.49 1.19 23.27
CA VAL A 57 19.25 1.94 24.52
C VAL A 57 20.36 2.97 24.79
N MET A 58 21.63 2.58 24.61
CA MET A 58 22.77 3.45 24.91
C MET A 58 23.07 4.47 23.80
N GLY A 59 22.78 4.14 22.53
CA GLY A 59 23.00 5.05 21.40
C GLY A 59 22.21 6.35 21.53
N SER A 60 20.93 6.25 21.88
CA SER A 60 20.03 7.38 22.12
C SER A 60 20.48 8.25 23.30
N ALA A 61 20.94 7.62 24.40
CA ALA A 61 21.43 8.34 25.58
C ALA A 61 22.74 9.12 25.30
N MET A 62 23.66 8.53 24.52
CA MET A 62 24.94 9.18 24.19
C MET A 62 24.79 10.32 23.16
N ALA A 63 23.83 10.24 22.24
CA ALA A 63 23.54 11.33 21.30
C ALA A 63 23.13 12.62 22.03
N VAL A 64 22.30 12.49 23.07
CA VAL A 64 21.84 13.61 23.92
C VAL A 64 22.98 14.21 24.76
N GLN A 65 24.01 13.43 25.12
CA GLN A 65 25.19 13.96 25.83
C GLN A 65 26.19 14.67 24.90
N SER A 66 26.49 14.14 23.70
CA SER A 66 27.43 14.81 22.77
C SER A 66 26.94 16.20 22.34
N ALA A 67 25.63 16.43 22.28
CA ALA A 67 25.06 17.75 22.00
C ALA A 67 25.27 18.78 23.12
N LYS A 68 25.62 18.35 24.34
CA LYS A 68 25.79 19.23 25.52
C LYS A 68 27.23 19.62 25.85
N THR A 69 28.24 19.04 25.17
CA THR A 69 29.67 19.30 25.44
C THR A 69 30.40 20.05 24.31
N GLY A 70 29.70 20.49 23.27
CA GLY A 70 30.29 21.13 22.07
C GLY A 70 30.65 22.63 22.21
N GLY A 71 30.67 23.19 23.43
CA GLY A 71 30.96 24.60 23.64
C GLY A 71 32.16 24.83 24.56
N ASN A 72 33.38 24.87 24.00
CA ASN A 72 34.48 25.79 24.39
C ASN A 72 35.83 25.53 23.67
N VAL A 73 36.41 26.62 23.13
CA VAL A 73 37.86 26.87 22.84
C VAL A 73 38.50 26.23 21.58
N ALA A 74 39.54 26.90 21.05
CA ALA A 74 40.12 26.79 19.70
C ALA A 74 41.67 26.61 19.65
N PHE A 75 42.25 26.64 18.43
CA PHE A 75 43.69 26.68 18.02
C PHE A 75 44.56 25.37 17.97
N GLY A 76 45.25 25.16 16.82
CA GLY A 76 46.69 24.76 16.80
C GLY A 76 47.17 23.36 16.30
N ALA A 77 47.62 23.28 15.03
CA ALA A 77 48.89 22.65 14.51
C ALA A 77 49.35 21.14 14.69
N ILE A 78 49.61 20.49 13.53
CA ILE A 78 50.84 19.72 13.10
C ILE A 78 51.13 18.21 13.47
N ALA A 79 51.41 17.42 12.40
CA ALA A 79 52.29 16.21 12.21
C ALA A 79 52.04 14.76 12.78
N ALA A 80 51.99 13.78 11.83
CA ALA A 80 52.72 12.47 11.78
C ALA A 80 52.36 11.29 12.77
N LEU A 81 52.82 10.01 12.70
CA LEU A 81 53.45 9.13 11.67
C LEU A 81 53.26 7.59 11.98
N LYS A 82 52.96 6.70 11.01
CA LYS A 82 53.06 5.17 10.99
C LYS A 82 52.40 4.36 12.16
N GLY A 83 52.01 3.07 12.08
CA GLY A 83 51.87 2.10 10.97
C GLY A 83 51.72 0.61 11.45
N ILE A 84 51.12 -0.26 10.61
CA ILE A 84 51.32 -1.74 10.48
C ILE A 84 50.55 -2.75 11.40
N ARG A 85 49.52 -3.36 10.78
CA ARG A 85 49.12 -4.80 10.64
C ARG A 85 49.42 -5.88 11.72
N GLY A 86 48.47 -6.81 11.89
CA GLY A 86 48.74 -8.23 12.17
C GLY A 86 47.57 -9.10 12.69
N PHE A 87 46.91 -9.86 11.81
CA PHE A 87 46.53 -11.31 11.86
C PHE A 87 46.42 -12.05 13.24
N SER A 88 45.61 -13.12 13.46
CA SER A 88 44.61 -13.89 12.67
C SER A 88 43.87 -14.90 13.60
N GLY A 89 42.76 -15.52 13.14
CA GLY A 89 42.16 -16.75 13.71
C GLY A 89 40.67 -16.59 14.04
N LYS A 90 39.73 -17.17 13.26
CA LYS A 90 39.22 -18.57 13.32
C LYS A 90 38.86 -19.04 14.74
N ALA A 91 37.75 -19.75 14.99
CA ALA A 91 36.45 -19.96 14.34
C ALA A 91 35.66 -20.98 15.20
N SER A 92 34.34 -20.88 15.34
CA SER A 92 33.43 -22.05 15.27
C SER A 92 31.95 -21.63 15.37
N THR A 93 31.06 -22.60 15.16
CA THR A 93 29.64 -22.47 14.82
C THR A 93 28.69 -22.63 16.01
N GLY A 94 27.62 -21.85 16.04
CA GLY A 94 26.46 -22.08 16.92
C GLY A 94 25.21 -21.36 16.41
N LYS A 95 24.13 -22.09 16.10
CA LYS A 95 22.89 -21.53 15.54
C LYS A 95 22.14 -20.71 16.60
N ALA A 96 21.76 -19.48 16.27
CA ALA A 96 21.04 -18.59 17.18
C ALA A 96 19.54 -18.96 17.29
N LYS A 97 18.99 -18.92 18.51
CA LYS A 97 17.55 -18.79 18.74
C LYS A 97 17.22 -17.30 18.93
N LEU A 98 16.16 -16.84 18.27
CA LEU A 98 15.61 -15.50 18.48
C LEU A 98 14.97 -15.42 19.87
N HIS A 99 15.41 -14.46 20.69
CA HIS A 99 14.81 -14.16 21.98
C HIS A 99 13.85 -12.97 21.87
N THR A 100 12.63 -13.16 22.36
CA THR A 100 11.63 -12.11 22.56
C THR A 100 12.04 -11.18 23.70
N SER A 101 11.62 -9.91 23.63
CA SER A 101 11.83 -8.93 24.69
C SER A 101 10.97 -9.23 25.92
N SER A 102 11.55 -9.08 27.11
CA SER A 102 10.89 -9.31 28.40
C SER A 102 9.74 -8.33 28.67
N ALA A 103 8.66 -8.83 29.27
CA ALA A 103 7.59 -7.98 29.82
C ALA A 103 8.12 -7.07 30.94
N HIS A 104 7.58 -5.85 30.99
CA HIS A 104 7.71 -4.95 32.13
C HIS A 104 6.31 -4.62 32.63
N GLU A 105 6.02 -4.95 33.89
CA GLU A 105 4.74 -4.62 34.52
C GLU A 105 4.60 -3.10 34.70
N ALA A 106 3.44 -2.57 34.35
CA ALA A 106 3.10 -1.17 34.59
C ALA A 106 2.81 -0.95 36.08
N ARG A 107 3.42 0.08 36.68
CA ARG A 107 3.05 0.56 38.02
C ARG A 107 2.13 1.78 37.89
N PRO A 108 1.04 1.87 38.66
CA PRO A 108 0.22 3.06 38.72
C PRO A 108 0.99 4.19 39.39
N MET A 109 0.75 5.42 38.93
CA MET A 109 1.32 6.64 39.52
C MET A 109 0.18 7.38 40.20
N GLU A 110 0.15 7.37 41.53
CA GLU A 110 -0.83 8.14 42.29
C GLU A 110 -0.44 9.62 42.29
N GLY A 111 -1.34 10.47 41.77
CA GLY A 111 -1.16 11.91 41.68
C GLY A 111 -2.52 12.60 41.79
N ILE A 112 -2.66 13.46 42.80
CA ILE A 112 -3.93 14.08 43.20
C ILE A 112 -4.36 15.13 42.17
N LEU A 113 -5.60 15.02 41.67
CA LEU A 113 -6.36 16.13 41.10
C LEU A 113 -7.80 16.08 41.63
N MET A 114 -8.15 17.05 42.47
CA MET A 114 -9.51 17.31 42.93
C MET A 114 -10.33 17.91 41.78
N GLY A 115 -11.62 17.57 41.67
CA GLY A 115 -12.62 18.55 41.24
C GLY A 115 -13.58 18.20 40.10
N GLU A 116 -13.33 17.18 39.27
CA GLU A 116 -14.27 16.82 38.18
C GLU A 116 -14.64 15.33 38.18
N LYS A 117 -15.94 15.04 37.99
CA LYS A 117 -16.43 13.67 37.82
C LYS A 117 -15.95 13.15 36.46
N LEU A 118 -14.96 12.24 36.49
CA LEU A 118 -14.60 11.39 35.36
C LEU A 118 -15.90 10.82 34.73
N PRO A 119 -16.10 10.97 33.40
CA PRO A 119 -17.28 10.42 32.75
C PRO A 119 -17.29 8.91 32.93
N GLN A 120 -18.41 8.37 33.44
CA GLN A 120 -18.57 6.93 33.59
C GLN A 120 -18.34 6.25 32.23
N ILE A 121 -17.27 5.45 32.15
CA ILE A 121 -17.06 4.54 31.03
C ILE A 121 -18.25 3.59 31.03
N LYS A 122 -19.15 3.76 30.06
CA LYS A 122 -20.22 2.78 29.83
C LYS A 122 -19.53 1.47 29.52
N LEU A 123 -19.67 0.50 30.43
CA LEU A 123 -19.26 -0.89 30.22
C LEU A 123 -19.72 -1.31 28.82
N ALA A 124 -18.80 -1.89 28.05
CA ALA A 124 -19.12 -2.40 26.73
C ALA A 124 -20.34 -3.34 26.83
N LYS A 125 -21.21 -3.31 25.83
CA LYS A 125 -22.31 -4.27 25.73
C LYS A 125 -21.73 -5.69 25.94
N PRO A 126 -22.41 -6.57 26.68
CA PRO A 126 -21.92 -7.94 26.87
C PRO A 126 -21.57 -8.53 25.49
N PHE A 127 -20.45 -9.25 25.43
CA PHE A 127 -20.11 -10.02 24.23
C PHE A 127 -21.34 -10.81 23.82
N LYS A 128 -21.73 -10.74 22.53
CA LYS A 128 -22.68 -11.71 21.99
C LYS A 128 -22.15 -13.09 22.35
N GLU A 129 -23.01 -13.97 22.84
CA GLU A 129 -22.63 -15.36 23.09
C GLU A 129 -21.92 -15.90 21.84
N ALA A 130 -20.76 -16.50 22.06
CA ALA A 130 -20.00 -17.10 20.97
C ALA A 130 -20.90 -18.17 20.33
N ALA A 131 -21.04 -18.10 19.01
CA ALA A 131 -21.83 -19.09 18.28
C ALA A 131 -21.34 -20.50 18.65
N THR A 132 -22.27 -21.40 18.95
CA THR A 132 -21.95 -22.76 19.37
C THR A 132 -21.11 -23.46 18.30
N VAL A 133 -19.91 -23.88 18.68
CA VAL A 133 -19.00 -24.62 17.80
C VAL A 133 -19.62 -26.00 17.52
N PRO A 134 -19.81 -26.39 16.26
CA PRO A 134 -20.23 -27.75 15.91
C PRO A 134 -19.31 -28.81 16.52
N GLU A 135 -19.87 -29.87 17.11
CA GLU A 135 -19.08 -30.91 17.80
C GLU A 135 -18.03 -31.57 16.90
N ASN A 136 -18.30 -31.70 15.60
CA ASN A 136 -17.35 -32.22 14.61
C ASN A 136 -16.15 -31.29 14.32
N LEU A 137 -16.12 -30.10 14.94
CA LEU A 137 -14.99 -29.16 14.94
C LEU A 137 -14.32 -29.05 16.32
N VAL A 138 -14.56 -30.01 17.22
CA VAL A 138 -13.91 -30.10 18.53
C VAL A 138 -13.03 -31.34 18.60
N LYS A 139 -11.72 -31.15 18.80
CA LYS A 139 -10.75 -32.21 19.03
C LYS A 139 -11.02 -32.93 20.34
N LYS A 140 -10.51 -34.16 20.48
CA LYS A 140 -10.63 -34.99 21.70
C LYS A 140 -10.07 -34.32 22.97
N ASP A 141 -9.21 -33.31 22.83
CA ASP A 141 -8.65 -32.51 23.92
C ASP A 141 -9.43 -31.19 24.18
N GLY A 142 -10.64 -31.06 23.62
CA GLY A 142 -11.54 -29.92 23.81
C GLY A 142 -11.21 -28.68 22.98
N LYS A 143 -10.17 -28.72 22.13
CA LYS A 143 -9.75 -27.57 21.30
C LYS A 143 -10.48 -27.54 19.96
N PHE A 144 -10.63 -26.35 19.37
CA PHE A 144 -11.17 -26.20 18.01
C PHE A 144 -10.28 -26.90 16.98
N ASP A 145 -10.90 -27.62 16.04
CA ASP A 145 -10.23 -28.27 14.92
C ASP A 145 -10.23 -27.39 13.66
N TYR A 146 -9.17 -26.58 13.56
CA TYR A 146 -8.93 -25.73 12.40
C TYR A 146 -8.80 -26.54 11.10
N ASP A 147 -8.15 -27.71 11.13
CA ASP A 147 -7.89 -28.50 9.92
C ASP A 147 -9.18 -29.18 9.43
N ALA A 148 -10.02 -29.67 10.35
CA ALA A 148 -11.36 -30.16 10.02
C ALA A 148 -12.26 -29.02 9.49
N PHE A 149 -12.18 -27.82 10.06
CA PHE A 149 -12.92 -26.66 9.55
C PHE A 149 -12.48 -26.30 8.12
N TYR A 150 -11.18 -26.19 7.85
CA TYR A 150 -10.68 -25.91 6.50
C TYR A 150 -11.07 -27.01 5.52
N THR A 151 -11.00 -28.28 5.92
CA THR A 151 -11.44 -29.42 5.10
C THR A 151 -12.92 -29.30 4.74
N ASN A 152 -13.80 -29.00 5.71
CA ASN A 152 -15.22 -28.80 5.48
C ASN A 152 -15.50 -27.62 4.52
N GLU A 153 -14.75 -26.52 4.60
CA GLU A 153 -14.88 -25.40 3.65
C GLU A 153 -14.41 -25.76 2.23
N LEU A 154 -13.34 -26.56 2.10
CA LEU A 154 -12.85 -27.05 0.81
C LEU A 154 -13.81 -28.09 0.20
N GLU A 155 -14.38 -28.99 1.01
CA GLU A 155 -15.38 -29.96 0.57
C GLU A 155 -16.64 -29.29 0.01
N LYS A 156 -17.10 -28.19 0.62
CA LYS A 156 -18.18 -27.36 0.04
C LYS A 156 -17.80 -26.89 -1.37
N LYS A 157 -16.57 -26.43 -1.57
CA LYS A 157 -16.04 -25.98 -2.88
C LYS A 157 -15.87 -27.11 -3.90
N HIS A 158 -15.56 -28.33 -3.47
CA HIS A 158 -15.52 -29.50 -4.35
C HIS A 158 -16.92 -30.03 -4.70
N LYS A 159 -17.89 -29.87 -3.78
CA LYS A 159 -19.29 -30.26 -3.95
C LYS A 159 -20.06 -29.29 -4.86
N ASP A 160 -19.88 -27.98 -4.66
CA ASP A 160 -20.50 -26.92 -5.49
C ASP A 160 -19.78 -26.67 -6.83
N LYS A 161 -18.67 -27.38 -7.08
CA LYS A 161 -17.79 -27.26 -8.27
C LYS A 161 -17.17 -25.88 -8.49
N SER A 162 -17.15 -25.01 -7.48
CA SER A 162 -16.48 -23.70 -7.52
C SER A 162 -15.02 -23.72 -7.06
N TYR A 163 -14.49 -24.88 -6.63
CA TYR A 163 -13.05 -25.07 -6.42
C TYR A 163 -12.26 -24.79 -7.72
N ARG A 164 -11.17 -24.03 -7.61
CA ARG A 164 -10.40 -23.54 -8.76
C ARG A 164 -9.06 -24.26 -8.87
N HIS A 165 -8.84 -24.94 -9.99
CA HIS A 165 -7.52 -25.36 -10.43
C HIS A 165 -6.95 -24.29 -11.37
N PHE A 166 -5.74 -23.81 -11.11
CA PHE A 166 -5.11 -22.78 -11.96
C PHE A 166 -4.26 -23.43 -13.04
N ASN A 167 -4.49 -23.03 -14.30
CA ASN A 167 -3.68 -23.45 -15.43
C ASN A 167 -2.36 -22.67 -15.45
N ASN A 168 -1.23 -23.40 -15.48
CA ASN A 168 0.09 -22.78 -15.66
C ASN A 168 0.22 -22.31 -17.13
N ILE A 169 0.20 -21.00 -17.36
CA ILE A 169 0.21 -20.38 -18.70
C ILE A 169 1.26 -19.26 -18.73
N ASN A 170 2.31 -19.46 -19.52
CA ASN A 170 3.45 -18.57 -19.65
C ASN A 170 3.37 -17.83 -20.99
N ARG A 171 2.89 -16.58 -20.98
CA ARG A 171 2.64 -15.79 -22.20
C ARG A 171 3.95 -15.38 -22.90
N LEU A 172 4.01 -15.54 -24.22
CA LEU A 172 5.21 -15.31 -25.02
C LEU A 172 5.18 -13.92 -25.66
N ALA A 173 6.00 -12.98 -25.16
CA ALA A 173 6.03 -11.61 -25.68
C ALA A 173 6.32 -11.52 -27.19
N LYS A 174 7.20 -12.38 -27.71
CA LYS A 174 7.54 -12.41 -29.15
C LYS A 174 6.43 -13.00 -30.03
N GLU A 175 5.58 -13.87 -29.48
CA GLU A 175 4.61 -14.71 -30.22
C GLU A 175 3.14 -14.43 -29.83
N PHE A 176 2.82 -13.26 -29.27
CA PHE A 176 1.45 -12.93 -28.83
C PHE A 176 0.40 -13.21 -29.91
N PRO A 177 -0.73 -13.89 -29.61
CA PRO A 177 -1.22 -14.29 -28.28
C PRO A 177 -0.86 -15.73 -27.84
N ARG A 178 0.29 -16.27 -28.27
CA ARG A 178 0.76 -17.61 -27.85
C ARG A 178 1.33 -17.63 -26.43
N ALA A 179 1.30 -18.80 -25.82
CA ALA A 179 1.89 -19.13 -24.53
C ALA A 179 2.41 -20.56 -24.52
N HIS A 180 3.08 -20.98 -23.44
CA HIS A 180 3.31 -22.39 -23.14
C HIS A 180 2.74 -22.81 -21.78
N THR A 181 2.52 -24.11 -21.61
CA THR A 181 2.03 -24.69 -20.34
C THR A 181 3.17 -24.81 -19.31
N ALA A 182 3.07 -25.74 -18.36
CA ALA A 182 4.22 -26.16 -17.56
C ALA A 182 5.35 -26.79 -18.41
N ASN A 183 5.02 -27.34 -19.59
CA ASN A 183 5.99 -27.81 -20.57
C ASN A 183 6.33 -26.69 -21.57
N PRO A 184 7.59 -26.24 -21.70
CA PRO A 184 8.00 -25.24 -22.67
C PRO A 184 7.73 -25.61 -24.14
N GLU A 185 7.62 -26.89 -24.50
CA GLU A 185 7.33 -27.30 -25.89
C GLU A 185 5.82 -27.30 -26.21
N GLU A 186 4.96 -27.33 -25.19
CA GLU A 186 3.50 -27.36 -25.36
C GLU A 186 2.96 -25.94 -25.56
N ARG A 187 2.88 -25.51 -26.83
CA ARG A 187 2.44 -24.16 -27.22
C ARG A 187 0.92 -24.06 -27.41
N VAL A 188 0.28 -23.17 -26.66
CA VAL A 188 -1.16 -22.86 -26.70
C VAL A 188 -1.44 -21.44 -27.18
N THR A 189 -2.67 -21.16 -27.63
CA THR A 189 -3.16 -19.80 -27.94
C THR A 189 -4.06 -19.32 -26.82
N VAL A 190 -3.81 -18.13 -26.28
CA VAL A 190 -4.56 -17.60 -25.12
C VAL A 190 -5.69 -16.68 -25.59
N TRP A 191 -6.94 -17.12 -25.40
CA TRP A 191 -8.15 -16.37 -25.76
C TRP A 191 -8.86 -15.69 -24.57
N CYS A 192 -8.38 -15.92 -23.35
CA CYS A 192 -8.96 -15.37 -22.11
C CYS A 192 -8.04 -14.34 -21.41
N SER A 193 -7.10 -13.74 -22.15
CA SER A 193 -6.22 -12.69 -21.61
C SER A 193 -6.89 -11.33 -21.69
N ASN A 194 -6.83 -10.55 -20.59
CA ASN A 194 -7.30 -9.17 -20.57
C ASN A 194 -6.25 -8.14 -21.02
N ASP A 195 -5.11 -8.60 -21.56
CA ASP A 195 -4.13 -7.75 -22.27
C ASP A 195 -4.66 -7.46 -23.69
N TYR A 196 -5.81 -6.77 -23.74
CA TYR A 196 -6.71 -6.69 -24.90
C TYR A 196 -6.02 -6.16 -26.17
N LEU A 197 -5.03 -5.29 -26.00
CA LEU A 197 -4.29 -4.64 -27.08
C LEU A 197 -2.88 -5.21 -27.27
N GLY A 198 -2.50 -6.25 -26.51
CA GLY A 198 -1.13 -6.80 -26.50
C GLY A 198 -0.07 -5.79 -26.04
N MET A 199 -0.46 -4.81 -25.20
CA MET A 199 0.44 -3.75 -24.75
C MET A 199 1.51 -4.28 -23.78
N GLY A 200 1.26 -5.41 -23.10
CA GLY A 200 2.25 -6.07 -22.25
C GLY A 200 3.49 -6.61 -23.01
N ARG A 201 3.45 -6.61 -24.35
CA ARG A 201 4.60 -6.92 -25.23
C ARG A 201 4.95 -5.79 -26.20
N ASN A 202 4.39 -4.59 -26.04
CA ASN A 202 4.69 -3.46 -26.91
C ASN A 202 6.17 -3.06 -26.74
N SER A 203 6.89 -2.89 -27.86
CA SER A 203 8.33 -2.63 -27.84
C SER A 203 8.70 -1.31 -27.18
N ASN A 204 7.83 -0.28 -27.21
CA ASN A 204 8.06 0.98 -26.50
C ASN A 204 7.86 0.82 -24.99
N VAL A 205 6.89 0.01 -24.56
CA VAL A 205 6.66 -0.32 -23.14
C VAL A 205 7.86 -1.08 -22.60
N LEU A 206 8.22 -2.21 -23.23
CA LEU A 206 9.37 -3.03 -22.81
C LEU A 206 10.67 -2.21 -22.76
N LYS A 207 10.91 -1.34 -23.76
CA LYS A 207 12.07 -0.44 -23.76
C LYS A 207 12.08 0.51 -22.54
N ALA A 208 10.95 1.18 -22.24
CA ALA A 208 10.85 2.07 -21.09
C ALA A 208 11.02 1.31 -19.75
N MET A 209 10.54 0.08 -19.66
CA MET A 209 10.75 -0.78 -18.49
C MET A 209 12.24 -1.10 -18.31
N HIS A 210 12.95 -1.52 -19.36
CA HIS A 210 14.39 -1.80 -19.31
C HIS A 210 15.20 -0.55 -18.92
N GLU A 211 14.98 0.58 -19.60
CA GLU A 211 15.65 1.86 -19.28
C GLU A 211 15.42 2.29 -17.82
N THR A 212 14.24 2.02 -17.27
CA THR A 212 13.92 2.32 -15.86
C THR A 212 14.59 1.33 -14.90
N LEU A 213 14.65 0.03 -15.23
CA LEU A 213 15.33 -1.00 -14.42
C LEU A 213 16.83 -0.74 -14.32
N ASP A 214 17.48 -0.33 -15.41
CA ASP A 214 18.93 -0.10 -15.45
C ASP A 214 19.36 1.09 -14.57
N VAL A 215 18.48 2.09 -14.39
CA VAL A 215 18.77 3.31 -13.61
C VAL A 215 18.26 3.23 -12.16
N TYR A 216 17.05 2.71 -11.95
CA TYR A 216 16.35 2.76 -10.65
C TYR A 216 16.21 1.39 -9.97
N GLY A 217 16.59 0.30 -10.63
CA GLY A 217 16.42 -1.05 -10.13
C GLY A 217 14.96 -1.51 -10.09
N ALA A 218 14.71 -2.61 -9.38
CA ALA A 218 13.42 -3.30 -9.41
C ALA A 218 12.34 -2.66 -8.52
N GLY A 219 12.59 -2.56 -7.21
CA GLY A 219 11.57 -2.13 -6.23
C GLY A 219 11.67 -0.65 -5.86
N ALA A 220 10.53 -0.02 -5.53
CA ALA A 220 10.51 1.36 -5.03
C ALA A 220 11.13 1.55 -3.63
N GLY A 221 11.51 0.47 -2.94
CA GLY A 221 12.22 0.51 -1.65
C GLY A 221 11.38 0.92 -0.43
N GLY A 222 10.17 1.45 -0.59
CA GLY A 222 9.31 1.81 0.54
C GLY A 222 7.90 2.30 0.17
N THR A 223 7.17 2.76 1.18
CA THR A 223 5.82 3.33 1.02
C THR A 223 5.88 4.72 0.39
N ARG A 224 4.73 5.27 -0.03
CA ARG A 224 4.66 6.64 -0.56
C ARG A 224 5.26 7.67 0.38
N ASN A 225 5.06 7.54 1.70
CA ASN A 225 5.59 8.48 2.68
C ASN A 225 7.07 8.23 3.05
N ILE A 226 7.60 7.04 2.79
CA ILE A 226 8.94 6.62 3.23
C ILE A 226 9.73 6.11 2.03
N SER A 227 10.50 7.02 1.41
CA SER A 227 11.38 6.80 0.24
C SER A 227 10.76 6.25 -1.06
N GLY A 228 9.50 5.80 -1.06
CA GLY A 228 8.86 5.20 -2.23
C GLY A 228 8.20 6.18 -3.20
N HIS A 229 7.94 7.44 -2.80
CA HIS A 229 7.42 8.45 -3.72
C HIS A 229 8.52 8.97 -4.65
N ASN A 230 8.38 8.65 -5.93
CA ASN A 230 9.38 8.87 -6.97
C ASN A 230 8.73 9.55 -8.19
N GLN A 231 9.58 10.07 -9.09
CA GLN A 231 9.12 10.79 -10.29
C GLN A 231 8.22 9.98 -11.23
N HIS A 232 8.34 8.64 -11.25
CA HIS A 232 7.55 7.78 -12.13
C HIS A 232 6.11 7.69 -11.63
N ALA A 233 5.92 7.55 -10.31
CA ALA A 233 4.60 7.66 -9.68
C ALA A 233 3.96 9.04 -9.93
N VAL A 234 4.70 10.14 -9.75
CA VAL A 234 4.21 11.51 -10.01
C VAL A 234 3.82 11.70 -11.48
N ALA A 235 4.66 11.25 -12.42
CA ALA A 235 4.42 11.39 -13.85
C ALA A 235 3.24 10.53 -14.33
N LEU A 236 3.07 9.32 -13.78
CA LEU A 236 1.91 8.47 -14.01
C LEU A 236 0.63 9.13 -13.50
N GLU A 237 0.61 9.62 -12.25
CA GLU A 237 -0.55 10.30 -11.66
C GLU A 237 -0.95 11.53 -12.48
N LYS A 238 0.01 12.37 -12.88
CA LYS A 238 -0.25 13.49 -13.79
C LYS A 238 -0.81 13.03 -15.15
N THR A 239 -0.30 11.94 -15.71
CA THR A 239 -0.75 11.41 -17.00
C THR A 239 -2.18 10.87 -16.92
N LEU A 240 -2.53 10.20 -15.82
CA LEU A 240 -3.88 9.69 -15.56
C LEU A 240 -4.88 10.83 -15.32
N ALA A 241 -4.51 11.85 -14.54
CA ALA A 241 -5.33 13.05 -14.37
C ALA A 241 -5.62 13.73 -15.72
N THR A 242 -4.57 13.87 -16.56
CA THR A 242 -4.68 14.44 -17.92
C THR A 242 -5.60 13.60 -18.82
N LEU A 243 -5.45 12.27 -18.79
CA LEU A 243 -6.25 11.34 -19.61
C LEU A 243 -7.74 11.48 -19.33
N HIS A 244 -8.12 11.53 -18.05
CA HIS A 244 -9.51 11.62 -17.61
C HIS A 244 -10.06 13.05 -17.56
N ALA A 245 -9.27 14.04 -17.99
CA ALA A 245 -9.56 15.48 -17.85
C ALA A 245 -9.91 15.90 -16.40
N LYS A 246 -9.31 15.24 -15.40
CA LYS A 246 -9.52 15.52 -13.96
C LYS A 246 -8.38 16.31 -13.35
N GLU A 247 -8.68 16.99 -12.25
CA GLU A 247 -7.71 17.82 -11.51
C GLU A 247 -6.55 16.98 -10.95
N ALA A 248 -6.83 15.75 -10.49
CA ALA A 248 -5.83 14.86 -9.92
C ALA A 248 -6.15 13.39 -10.18
N ALA A 249 -5.14 12.54 -9.99
CA ALA A 249 -5.26 11.09 -9.96
C ALA A 249 -4.25 10.49 -8.97
N LEU A 250 -4.47 9.25 -8.55
CA LEU A 250 -3.70 8.60 -7.48
C LEU A 250 -3.55 7.11 -7.75
N ALA A 251 -2.30 6.64 -7.75
CA ALA A 251 -1.94 5.27 -8.14
C ALA A 251 -1.86 4.31 -6.94
N PHE A 252 -2.46 3.12 -7.13
CA PHE A 252 -2.55 2.00 -6.19
C PHE A 252 -1.93 0.73 -6.80
N THR A 253 -1.65 -0.27 -5.96
CA THR A 253 -1.06 -1.56 -6.36
C THR A 253 -1.92 -2.39 -7.33
N SER A 254 -3.24 -2.18 -7.33
CA SER A 254 -4.19 -2.73 -8.31
C SER A 254 -5.51 -1.96 -8.25
N CYS A 255 -6.38 -2.09 -9.26
CA CYS A 255 -7.70 -1.47 -9.17
C CYS A 255 -8.62 -2.16 -8.14
N TYR A 256 -8.30 -3.41 -7.74
CA TYR A 256 -8.96 -4.03 -6.59
C TYR A 256 -8.73 -3.18 -5.33
N VAL A 257 -7.48 -2.80 -5.08
CA VAL A 257 -7.10 -1.96 -3.93
C VAL A 257 -7.58 -0.52 -4.10
N ALA A 258 -7.57 0.03 -5.32
CA ALA A 258 -8.11 1.37 -5.59
C ALA A 258 -9.61 1.45 -5.22
N ASN A 259 -10.42 0.49 -5.68
CA ASN A 259 -11.84 0.42 -5.37
C ASN A 259 -12.07 0.19 -3.86
N ASP A 260 -11.47 -0.86 -3.30
CA ASP A 260 -11.62 -1.22 -1.88
C ASP A 260 -11.24 -0.03 -0.97
N ALA A 261 -10.01 0.48 -1.10
CA ALA A 261 -9.50 1.52 -0.22
C ALA A 261 -10.25 2.86 -0.39
N THR A 262 -10.67 3.23 -1.60
CA THR A 262 -11.41 4.47 -1.84
C THR A 262 -12.83 4.38 -1.29
N MET A 263 -13.57 3.31 -1.62
CA MET A 263 -14.95 3.15 -1.16
C MET A 263 -15.03 2.93 0.36
N ALA A 264 -14.09 2.18 0.95
CA ALA A 264 -13.96 2.05 2.39
C ALA A 264 -13.71 3.40 3.07
N THR A 265 -12.82 4.23 2.48
CA THR A 265 -12.50 5.56 3.02
C THR A 265 -13.68 6.52 2.91
N LEU A 266 -14.30 6.65 1.74
CA LEU A 266 -15.42 7.60 1.55
C LEU A 266 -16.63 7.23 2.41
N GLY A 267 -17.06 5.97 2.37
CA GLY A 267 -18.25 5.52 3.12
C GLY A 267 -18.07 5.57 4.64
N SER A 268 -16.85 5.38 5.17
CA SER A 268 -16.58 5.47 6.61
C SER A 268 -16.38 6.89 7.13
N ARG A 269 -16.16 7.87 6.24
CA ARG A 269 -15.87 9.28 6.60
C ARG A 269 -17.02 10.23 6.30
N LEU A 270 -17.83 9.96 5.28
CA LEU A 270 -19.02 10.75 4.97
C LEU A 270 -20.14 10.45 5.98
N PRO A 271 -20.69 11.45 6.69
CA PRO A 271 -21.63 11.24 7.79
C PRO A 271 -22.96 10.67 7.27
N GLY A 272 -23.29 9.45 7.69
CA GLY A 272 -24.54 8.78 7.29
C GLY A 272 -24.58 8.32 5.83
N CYS A 273 -23.42 8.17 5.18
CA CYS A 273 -23.29 7.82 3.77
C CYS A 273 -24.16 6.62 3.34
N VAL A 274 -24.73 6.72 2.12
CA VAL A 274 -25.45 5.62 1.47
C VAL A 274 -24.83 5.30 0.11
N TRP A 275 -24.40 4.06 -0.09
CA TRP A 275 -23.99 3.54 -1.39
C TRP A 275 -25.22 3.03 -2.17
N LEU A 276 -25.40 3.52 -3.38
CA LEU A 276 -26.29 2.96 -4.40
C LEU A 276 -25.39 2.11 -5.32
N SER A 277 -25.46 0.79 -5.20
CA SER A 277 -24.59 -0.14 -5.94
C SER A 277 -25.37 -0.85 -7.03
N ASP A 278 -24.84 -0.92 -8.25
CA ASP A 278 -25.35 -1.87 -9.26
C ASP A 278 -25.23 -3.31 -8.71
N SER A 279 -26.19 -4.14 -9.05
CA SER A 279 -26.26 -5.55 -8.65
C SER A 279 -25.14 -6.44 -9.20
N LEU A 280 -24.51 -6.07 -10.32
CA LEU A 280 -23.40 -6.82 -10.95
C LEU A 280 -22.02 -6.20 -10.72
N ASN A 281 -21.90 -5.16 -9.89
CA ASN A 281 -20.62 -4.54 -9.54
C ASN A 281 -19.55 -5.57 -9.12
N HIS A 282 -18.33 -5.38 -9.62
CA HIS A 282 -17.17 -6.22 -9.32
C HIS A 282 -16.91 -6.35 -7.82
N ASN A 283 -16.39 -7.52 -7.42
CA ASN A 283 -16.20 -7.90 -6.01
C ASN A 283 -15.34 -6.90 -5.21
N SER A 284 -14.40 -6.19 -5.84
CA SER A 284 -13.62 -5.14 -5.16
C SER A 284 -14.49 -3.98 -4.67
N MET A 285 -15.52 -3.60 -5.42
CA MET A 285 -16.47 -2.55 -5.04
C MET A 285 -17.40 -3.04 -3.93
N ILE A 286 -17.90 -4.27 -4.05
CA ILE A 286 -18.72 -4.91 -3.01
C ILE A 286 -17.98 -4.97 -1.67
N VAL A 287 -16.71 -5.39 -1.69
CA VAL A 287 -15.85 -5.48 -0.51
C VAL A 287 -15.52 -4.09 0.05
N GLY A 288 -15.19 -3.10 -0.79
CA GLY A 288 -14.95 -1.72 -0.34
C GLY A 288 -16.17 -1.10 0.36
N ILE A 289 -17.37 -1.31 -0.19
CA ILE A 289 -18.62 -0.87 0.45
C ILE A 289 -18.82 -1.57 1.80
N GLN A 290 -18.58 -2.89 1.88
CA GLN A 290 -18.69 -3.65 3.13
C GLN A 290 -17.69 -3.17 4.19
N HIS A 291 -16.43 -2.93 3.81
CA HIS A 291 -15.39 -2.40 4.69
C HIS A 291 -15.68 -0.97 5.17
N SER A 292 -16.43 -0.17 4.39
CA SER A 292 -16.83 1.18 4.79
C SER A 292 -17.80 1.22 5.99
N GLY A 293 -18.54 0.13 6.23
CA GLY A 293 -19.61 0.09 7.24
C GLY A 293 -20.83 0.98 6.97
N ALA A 294 -20.85 1.66 5.82
CA ALA A 294 -21.95 2.54 5.41
C ALA A 294 -23.21 1.76 5.00
N LYS A 295 -24.34 2.46 4.91
CA LYS A 295 -25.57 1.84 4.36
C LYS A 295 -25.35 1.54 2.87
N LYS A 296 -25.88 0.40 2.40
CA LYS A 296 -25.91 0.05 0.97
C LYS A 296 -27.35 -0.24 0.55
N MET A 297 -27.75 0.30 -0.58
CA MET A 297 -28.93 -0.10 -1.33
C MET A 297 -28.45 -0.62 -2.69
N VAL A 298 -28.91 -1.81 -3.11
CA VAL A 298 -28.50 -2.40 -4.39
C VAL A 298 -29.61 -2.18 -5.40
N PHE A 299 -29.31 -1.55 -6.54
CA PHE A 299 -30.25 -1.44 -7.66
C PHE A 299 -30.00 -2.54 -8.69
N LYS A 300 -31.04 -2.97 -9.40
CA LYS A 300 -30.94 -3.97 -10.46
C LYS A 300 -30.04 -3.47 -11.57
N HIS A 301 -29.39 -4.42 -12.25
CA HIS A 301 -28.38 -4.14 -13.25
C HIS A 301 -28.84 -3.16 -14.34
N ASN A 302 -28.19 -2.00 -14.43
CA ASN A 302 -28.52 -0.90 -15.37
C ASN A 302 -30.00 -0.43 -15.34
N ASP A 303 -30.75 -0.71 -14.28
CA ASP A 303 -32.17 -0.31 -14.14
C ASP A 303 -32.27 1.10 -13.52
N LEU A 304 -32.40 2.10 -14.39
CA LEU A 304 -32.52 3.51 -14.02
C LEU A 304 -33.74 3.81 -13.15
N ALA A 305 -34.87 3.12 -13.35
CA ALA A 305 -36.08 3.34 -12.57
C ALA A 305 -35.94 2.78 -11.15
N ASP A 306 -35.31 1.61 -11.02
CA ASP A 306 -35.00 0.99 -9.72
C ASP A 306 -33.88 1.73 -8.96
N LEU A 307 -32.98 2.42 -9.66
CA LEU A 307 -32.02 3.39 -9.10
C LEU A 307 -32.73 4.67 -8.62
N GLU A 308 -33.54 5.30 -9.48
CA GLU A 308 -34.28 6.53 -9.17
C GLU A 308 -35.21 6.34 -7.96
N ALA A 309 -35.96 5.23 -7.89
CA ALA A 309 -36.81 4.91 -6.75
C ALA A 309 -36.04 4.85 -5.42
N LYS A 310 -34.78 4.40 -5.44
CA LYS A 310 -33.91 4.35 -4.25
C LYS A 310 -33.36 5.73 -3.91
N LEU A 311 -32.90 6.49 -4.89
CA LEU A 311 -32.45 7.87 -4.70
C LEU A 311 -33.56 8.74 -4.11
N ALA A 312 -34.79 8.65 -4.66
CA ALA A 312 -35.97 9.37 -4.18
C ALA A 312 -36.41 8.98 -2.76
N SER A 313 -36.04 7.80 -2.27
CA SER A 313 -36.32 7.36 -0.88
C SER A 313 -35.41 8.00 0.17
N LEU A 314 -34.36 8.72 -0.26
CA LEU A 314 -33.37 9.35 0.61
C LEU A 314 -33.51 10.88 0.60
N PRO A 315 -33.37 11.58 1.75
CA PRO A 315 -33.29 13.04 1.76
C PRO A 315 -32.15 13.56 0.88
N LEU A 316 -32.38 14.67 0.16
CA LEU A 316 -31.37 15.29 -0.71
C LEU A 316 -30.06 15.58 0.05
N SER A 317 -30.17 16.04 1.30
CA SER A 317 -29.04 16.32 2.20
C SER A 317 -28.26 15.09 2.71
N THR A 318 -28.73 13.87 2.44
CA THR A 318 -27.99 12.64 2.81
C THR A 318 -26.84 12.42 1.82
N PRO A 319 -25.57 12.34 2.29
CA PRO A 319 -24.45 12.00 1.42
C PRO A 319 -24.68 10.62 0.79
N LYS A 320 -24.64 10.55 -0.53
CA LYS A 320 -24.94 9.33 -1.27
C LYS A 320 -24.06 9.21 -2.51
N ILE A 321 -23.67 7.98 -2.85
CA ILE A 321 -22.72 7.69 -3.93
C ILE A 321 -23.30 6.58 -4.81
N ILE A 322 -23.40 6.83 -6.11
CA ILE A 322 -23.81 5.83 -7.10
C ILE A 322 -22.56 5.15 -7.64
N ALA A 323 -22.46 3.83 -7.45
CA ALA A 323 -21.31 3.02 -7.84
C ALA A 323 -21.71 2.01 -8.93
N PHE A 324 -21.03 2.06 -10.07
CA PHE A 324 -21.33 1.25 -11.26
C PHE A 324 -20.08 1.01 -12.12
N GLU A 325 -20.08 -0.04 -12.96
CA GLU A 325 -19.07 -0.25 -14.02
C GLU A 325 -19.53 0.41 -15.33
N SER A 326 -18.60 0.89 -16.14
CA SER A 326 -18.85 1.36 -17.51
C SER A 326 -19.12 0.18 -18.46
N VAL A 327 -18.22 -0.81 -18.48
CA VAL A 327 -18.27 -2.05 -19.26
C VAL A 327 -18.19 -3.21 -18.28
N TYR A 328 -19.28 -3.96 -18.13
CA TYR A 328 -19.37 -5.00 -17.12
C TYR A 328 -18.61 -6.25 -17.52
N SER A 329 -17.60 -6.57 -16.70
CA SER A 329 -16.54 -7.55 -16.99
C SER A 329 -16.96 -8.90 -17.58
N MET A 330 -18.10 -9.46 -17.16
CA MET A 330 -18.53 -10.83 -17.50
C MET A 330 -19.64 -10.91 -18.56
N CYS A 331 -20.46 -9.86 -18.72
CA CYS A 331 -21.60 -9.85 -19.65
C CYS A 331 -21.39 -8.93 -20.85
N GLY A 332 -20.40 -8.03 -20.82
CA GLY A 332 -20.15 -7.06 -21.89
C GLY A 332 -21.20 -5.95 -22.01
N ALA A 333 -22.12 -5.85 -21.04
CA ALA A 333 -23.09 -4.76 -20.98
C ALA A 333 -22.37 -3.42 -20.75
N VAL A 334 -22.93 -2.35 -21.31
CA VAL A 334 -22.45 -0.97 -21.12
C VAL A 334 -23.49 -0.21 -20.30
N ALA A 335 -23.05 0.59 -19.31
CA ALA A 335 -23.97 1.36 -18.47
C ALA A 335 -24.56 2.60 -19.20
N PRO A 336 -25.81 2.98 -18.87
CA PRO A 336 -26.40 4.27 -19.27
C PRO A 336 -25.78 5.41 -18.42
N GLY A 337 -24.49 5.71 -18.68
CA GLY A 337 -23.69 6.59 -17.84
C GLY A 337 -24.17 8.04 -17.80
N ALA A 338 -24.75 8.53 -18.90
CA ALA A 338 -25.29 9.89 -18.97
C ALA A 338 -26.51 10.05 -18.07
N GLU A 339 -27.44 9.11 -18.15
CA GLU A 339 -28.68 9.07 -17.37
C GLU A 339 -28.41 8.82 -15.88
N ILE A 340 -27.37 8.04 -15.55
CA ILE A 340 -26.90 7.90 -14.17
C ILE A 340 -26.36 9.24 -13.63
N CYS A 341 -25.66 10.04 -14.44
CA CYS A 341 -25.25 11.39 -14.05
C CYS A 341 -26.46 12.32 -13.85
N ASP A 342 -27.47 12.25 -14.72
CA ASP A 342 -28.70 13.04 -14.58
C ASP A 342 -29.43 12.72 -13.26
N LEU A 343 -29.48 11.45 -12.86
CA LEU A 343 -30.00 11.03 -11.57
C LEU A 343 -29.09 11.44 -10.40
N ALA A 344 -27.77 11.46 -10.58
CA ALA A 344 -26.84 11.91 -9.55
C ALA A 344 -27.07 13.41 -9.22
N ASP A 345 -27.10 14.25 -10.25
CA ASP A 345 -27.37 15.68 -10.16
C ASP A 345 -28.73 15.96 -9.52
N LYS A 346 -29.79 15.27 -9.99
CA LYS A 346 -31.17 15.44 -9.52
C LYS A 346 -31.37 15.12 -8.03
N TYR A 347 -30.62 14.15 -7.50
CA TYR A 347 -30.80 13.65 -6.13
C TYR A 347 -29.65 13.98 -5.16
N GLY A 348 -28.67 14.78 -5.59
CA GLY A 348 -27.52 15.16 -4.79
C GLY A 348 -26.64 13.96 -4.42
N ALA A 349 -26.34 13.12 -5.41
CA ALA A 349 -25.37 12.04 -5.31
C ALA A 349 -24.08 12.41 -6.04
N ILE A 350 -22.96 11.82 -5.62
CA ILE A 350 -21.75 11.75 -6.46
C ILE A 350 -21.66 10.38 -7.14
N THR A 351 -20.87 10.30 -8.20
CA THR A 351 -20.68 9.10 -9.03
C THR A 351 -19.31 8.46 -8.79
N PHE A 352 -19.30 7.13 -8.74
CA PHE A 352 -18.11 6.29 -8.66
C PHE A 352 -18.17 5.29 -9.82
N LEU A 353 -17.43 5.58 -10.87
CA LEU A 353 -17.41 4.82 -12.11
C LEU A 353 -16.16 3.94 -12.19
N ASP A 354 -16.35 2.65 -12.44
CA ASP A 354 -15.27 1.73 -12.76
C ASP A 354 -15.12 1.60 -14.30
N GLU A 355 -14.02 2.12 -14.84
CA GLU A 355 -13.63 2.08 -16.26
C GLU A 355 -12.57 0.98 -16.54
N VAL A 356 -12.37 0.03 -15.62
CA VAL A 356 -11.31 -1.01 -15.71
C VAL A 356 -11.36 -1.84 -16.99
N HIS A 357 -12.55 -2.06 -17.56
CA HIS A 357 -12.77 -2.83 -18.79
C HIS A 357 -12.94 -1.96 -20.04
N ALA A 358 -12.70 -0.65 -19.93
CA ALA A 358 -12.88 0.30 -21.03
C ALA A 358 -11.66 1.19 -21.28
N VAL A 359 -10.92 1.57 -20.23
CA VAL A 359 -9.69 2.35 -20.35
C VAL A 359 -8.69 1.70 -21.31
N GLY A 360 -8.15 2.51 -22.20
CA GLY A 360 -7.27 2.13 -23.31
C GLY A 360 -8.01 1.72 -24.60
N MET A 361 -9.32 1.48 -24.57
CA MET A 361 -10.08 0.93 -25.72
C MET A 361 -11.22 1.81 -26.22
N TYR A 362 -11.84 2.62 -25.35
CA TYR A 362 -12.98 3.48 -25.69
C TYR A 362 -12.62 4.96 -25.56
N GLY A 363 -13.25 5.78 -26.39
CA GLY A 363 -12.96 7.20 -26.57
C GLY A 363 -11.75 7.47 -27.48
N PRO A 364 -11.58 8.70 -28.01
CA PRO A 364 -10.53 9.03 -28.97
C PRO A 364 -9.10 8.92 -28.40
N HIS A 365 -8.93 9.04 -27.09
CA HIS A 365 -7.63 8.91 -26.43
C HIS A 365 -7.51 7.62 -25.59
N GLY A 366 -8.57 6.79 -25.57
CA GLY A 366 -8.62 5.61 -24.73
C GLY A 366 -8.83 5.94 -23.26
N ALA A 367 -9.57 7.00 -22.91
CA ALA A 367 -9.86 7.31 -21.51
C ALA A 367 -11.01 6.47 -20.94
N GLY A 368 -11.97 6.01 -21.76
CA GLY A 368 -13.08 5.16 -21.30
C GLY A 368 -14.37 5.35 -22.09
N VAL A 369 -15.45 4.71 -21.62
CA VAL A 369 -16.80 4.93 -22.18
C VAL A 369 -17.28 6.35 -21.90
N ALA A 370 -16.96 6.93 -20.75
CA ALA A 370 -17.35 8.31 -20.44
C ALA A 370 -16.75 9.32 -21.42
N GLU A 371 -15.54 9.07 -21.93
CA GLU A 371 -14.93 9.84 -23.03
C GLU A 371 -15.60 9.55 -24.38
N HIS A 372 -16.02 8.31 -24.60
CA HIS A 372 -16.64 7.86 -25.85
C HIS A 372 -18.04 8.45 -26.06
N LEU A 373 -18.80 8.71 -25.00
CA LEU A 373 -20.14 9.31 -25.08
C LEU A 373 -20.12 10.72 -25.70
N ASP A 374 -19.03 11.48 -25.49
CA ASP A 374 -18.81 12.81 -26.08
C ASP A 374 -17.59 12.82 -27.01
N TYR A 375 -17.43 11.76 -27.82
CA TYR A 375 -16.25 11.51 -28.67
C TYR A 375 -15.74 12.76 -29.40
N GLU A 376 -16.63 13.47 -30.10
CA GLU A 376 -16.28 14.67 -30.87
C GLU A 376 -15.84 15.86 -29.99
N ALA A 377 -16.42 16.02 -28.79
CA ALA A 377 -15.98 17.07 -27.87
C ALA A 377 -14.55 16.81 -27.39
N HIS A 378 -14.21 15.55 -27.11
CA HIS A 378 -12.87 15.14 -26.72
C HIS A 378 -11.85 15.24 -27.87
N VAL A 379 -12.19 14.84 -29.10
CA VAL A 379 -11.34 15.08 -30.30
C VAL A 379 -11.04 16.57 -30.48
N ASN A 380 -12.02 17.44 -30.23
CA ASN A 380 -11.89 18.89 -30.35
C ASN A 380 -11.26 19.57 -29.11
N GLY A 381 -10.78 18.80 -28.12
CA GLY A 381 -10.13 19.33 -26.91
C GLY A 381 -11.06 20.11 -25.98
N ARG A 382 -12.36 19.77 -25.95
CA ARG A 382 -13.40 20.42 -25.14
C ARG A 382 -13.98 19.44 -24.10
N PRO A 383 -13.20 19.06 -23.07
CA PRO A 383 -13.68 18.09 -22.08
C PRO A 383 -14.70 18.66 -21.10
N SER A 384 -14.83 19.98 -20.93
CA SER A 384 -15.73 20.52 -19.91
C SER A 384 -17.20 20.41 -20.33
N GLY A 385 -18.04 19.95 -19.41
CA GLY A 385 -19.47 19.69 -19.61
C GLY A 385 -19.79 18.34 -20.26
N THR A 386 -18.79 17.51 -20.61
CA THR A 386 -19.03 16.15 -21.13
C THR A 386 -19.42 15.19 -20.00
N ILE A 387 -19.89 13.99 -20.35
CA ILE A 387 -20.16 12.93 -19.37
C ILE A 387 -18.89 12.59 -18.58
N MET A 388 -17.70 12.56 -19.21
CA MET A 388 -16.45 12.37 -18.47
C MET A 388 -16.18 13.47 -17.44
N ASP A 389 -16.55 14.73 -17.71
CA ASP A 389 -16.46 15.83 -16.73
C ASP A 389 -17.44 15.64 -15.57
N ARG A 390 -18.66 15.18 -15.85
CA ARG A 390 -19.72 14.95 -14.86
C ARG A 390 -19.44 13.78 -13.89
N ILE A 391 -18.59 12.82 -14.24
CA ILE A 391 -18.22 11.73 -13.33
C ILE A 391 -17.26 12.23 -12.23
N ASP A 392 -17.64 12.13 -10.96
CA ASP A 392 -16.84 12.65 -9.84
C ASP A 392 -15.55 11.86 -9.59
N ILE A 393 -15.65 10.52 -9.67
CA ILE A 393 -14.57 9.58 -9.40
C ILE A 393 -14.56 8.49 -10.46
N ILE A 394 -13.50 8.45 -11.26
CA ILE A 394 -13.22 7.38 -12.20
C ILE A 394 -12.16 6.45 -11.61
N THR A 395 -12.37 5.14 -11.64
CA THR A 395 -11.34 4.14 -11.35
C THR A 395 -10.93 3.36 -12.58
N GLY A 396 -9.68 2.92 -12.61
CA GLY A 396 -9.15 2.18 -13.75
C GLY A 396 -7.94 1.33 -13.40
N THR A 397 -7.59 0.42 -14.30
CA THR A 397 -6.47 -0.51 -14.14
C THR A 397 -5.33 -0.21 -15.09
N LEU A 398 -4.11 -0.54 -14.68
CA LEU A 398 -2.95 -0.58 -15.57
C LEU A 398 -2.72 -1.99 -16.14
N GLY A 399 -3.40 -3.01 -15.60
CA GLY A 399 -3.18 -4.42 -15.90
C GLY A 399 -4.14 -5.06 -16.90
N LYS A 400 -4.80 -4.27 -17.76
CA LYS A 400 -5.63 -4.76 -18.87
C LYS A 400 -5.14 -4.21 -20.20
N ALA A 401 -5.87 -3.29 -20.84
CA ALA A 401 -5.48 -2.71 -22.14
C ALA A 401 -4.10 -2.04 -22.14
N TYR A 402 -3.65 -1.49 -20.99
CA TYR A 402 -2.31 -0.90 -20.84
C TYR A 402 -1.17 -1.91 -20.56
N GLY A 403 -1.48 -3.19 -20.33
CA GLY A 403 -0.50 -4.29 -20.32
C GLY A 403 0.48 -4.36 -19.15
N CYS A 404 0.34 -3.53 -18.12
CA CYS A 404 1.26 -3.42 -16.97
C CYS A 404 0.64 -4.00 -15.68
N VAL A 405 0.84 -3.37 -14.52
CA VAL A 405 0.12 -3.69 -13.26
C VAL A 405 -0.06 -2.44 -12.41
N GLY A 406 -1.20 -2.36 -11.72
CA GLY A 406 -1.60 -1.21 -10.92
C GLY A 406 -3.07 -0.88 -11.10
N GLY A 407 -3.55 0.09 -10.34
CA GLY A 407 -4.82 0.75 -10.58
C GLY A 407 -4.78 2.18 -10.08
N TYR A 408 -5.86 2.93 -10.28
CA TYR A 408 -5.89 4.34 -9.90
C TYR A 408 -7.32 4.81 -9.64
N ILE A 409 -7.41 5.96 -8.98
CA ILE A 409 -8.58 6.86 -9.08
C ILE A 409 -8.18 8.13 -9.81
N ALA A 410 -9.13 8.79 -10.48
CA ALA A 410 -9.05 10.14 -10.99
C ALA A 410 -10.31 10.92 -10.59
N GLY A 411 -10.18 12.21 -10.27
CA GLY A 411 -11.28 13.04 -9.76
C GLY A 411 -10.81 14.43 -9.34
N SER A 412 -11.62 15.14 -8.54
CA SER A 412 -11.20 16.43 -7.98
C SER A 412 -9.97 16.29 -7.09
N ALA A 413 -9.15 17.35 -7.05
CA ALA A 413 -7.94 17.41 -6.25
C ALA A 413 -8.25 17.14 -4.77
N THR A 414 -9.33 17.72 -4.24
CA THR A 414 -9.79 17.53 -2.87
C THR A 414 -10.17 16.08 -2.56
N THR A 415 -10.93 15.41 -3.44
CA THR A 415 -11.31 14.00 -3.24
C THR A 415 -10.08 13.10 -3.29
N VAL A 416 -9.21 13.32 -4.27
CA VAL A 416 -7.96 12.56 -4.42
C VAL A 416 -7.03 12.77 -3.22
N ASP A 417 -6.91 14.00 -2.70
CA ASP A 417 -6.06 14.31 -1.56
C ASP A 417 -6.59 13.73 -0.24
N ALA A 418 -7.92 13.75 -0.05
CA ALA A 418 -8.58 13.10 1.08
C ALA A 418 -8.33 11.58 1.08
N VAL A 419 -8.45 10.92 -0.08
CA VAL A 419 -8.13 9.49 -0.21
C VAL A 419 -6.63 9.25 0.02
N ARG A 420 -5.75 10.08 -0.54
CA ARG A 420 -4.29 10.02 -0.32
C ARG A 420 -3.91 10.10 1.16
N ALA A 421 -4.60 10.94 1.93
CA ALA A 421 -4.33 11.15 3.36
C ALA A 421 -4.94 10.08 4.28
N LEU A 422 -6.09 9.50 3.91
CA LEU A 422 -6.91 8.67 4.81
C LEU A 422 -6.94 7.17 4.46
N ALA A 423 -6.63 6.79 3.22
CA ALA A 423 -6.75 5.41 2.76
C ALA A 423 -5.59 4.52 3.23
N ALA A 424 -5.84 3.69 4.25
CA ALA A 424 -4.83 2.77 4.80
C ALA A 424 -4.20 1.84 3.75
N GLY A 425 -4.99 1.37 2.77
CA GLY A 425 -4.55 0.52 1.66
C GLY A 425 -3.55 1.18 0.69
N LEU A 426 -3.40 2.51 0.75
CA LEU A 426 -2.36 3.27 0.06
C LEU A 426 -1.17 3.57 0.98
N VAL A 427 -1.45 4.06 2.19
CA VAL A 427 -0.43 4.61 3.10
C VAL A 427 0.52 3.54 3.62
N PHE A 428 0.00 2.34 3.93
CA PHE A 428 0.75 1.26 4.60
C PHE A 428 1.18 0.14 3.65
N THR A 429 1.34 0.43 2.35
CA THR A 429 1.87 -0.50 1.35
C THR A 429 3.08 0.05 0.61
N THR A 430 3.92 -0.84 0.09
CA THR A 430 5.07 -0.46 -0.75
C THR A 430 4.58 0.09 -2.09
N THR A 431 5.21 1.17 -2.56
CA THR A 431 4.86 1.80 -3.85
C THR A 431 5.13 0.84 -5.01
N LEU A 432 4.35 0.95 -6.10
CA LEU A 432 4.61 0.22 -7.33
C LEU A 432 6.08 0.35 -7.78
N PRO A 433 6.71 -0.72 -8.31
CA PRO A 433 8.01 -0.66 -8.98
C PRO A 433 8.13 0.51 -9.96
N PRO A 434 9.23 1.30 -9.94
CA PRO A 434 9.45 2.38 -10.91
C PRO A 434 9.26 1.91 -12.35
N ALA A 435 9.79 0.74 -12.71
CA ALA A 435 9.66 0.15 -14.04
C ALA A 435 8.20 -0.16 -14.47
N GLN A 436 7.26 -0.35 -13.54
CA GLN A 436 5.83 -0.55 -13.84
C GLN A 436 5.06 0.76 -14.00
N THR A 437 5.70 1.90 -13.71
CA THR A 437 5.13 3.25 -13.79
C THR A 437 5.95 4.19 -14.69
N GLY A 438 7.03 3.65 -15.30
CA GLY A 438 7.99 4.40 -16.10
C GLY A 438 7.43 4.76 -17.47
N ARG A 439 7.22 6.06 -17.70
CA ARG A 439 7.04 6.60 -19.05
C ARG A 439 8.39 6.67 -19.76
N ARG A 440 8.44 6.33 -21.05
CA ARG A 440 9.57 6.69 -21.92
C ARG A 440 9.75 8.21 -21.90
N THR A 441 10.82 8.70 -21.27
CA THR A 441 11.28 10.06 -21.48
C THR A 441 11.65 10.20 -22.96
N ARG A 442 11.21 11.27 -23.61
CA ARG A 442 11.80 11.63 -24.90
C ARG A 442 13.23 12.06 -24.59
N SER A 443 14.21 11.24 -24.94
CA SER A 443 15.58 11.70 -25.10
C SER A 443 15.57 12.87 -26.08
N HIS A 444 16.28 13.95 -25.72
CA HIS A 444 16.58 15.04 -26.65
C HIS A 444 17.35 14.51 -27.87
#